data_AF-A0A1M4M6S1-F1
#
_entry.id   AF-A0A1M4M6S1-F1
#
_cell.length_a   1.000
_cell.length_b   1.000
_cell.length_c   1.000
_cell.angle_alpha   90.00
_cell.angle_beta   90.00
_cell.angle_gamma   90.00
#
_symmetry.space_group_name_H-M   'P 1'
#
loop_
_entity.id
_entity.type
_entity.pdbx_description
1 polymer ?
#
loop_
_entity_poly.entity_id
_entity_poly.type
_entity_poly.pdbx_seq_one_letter_code
_entity_poly.pdbx_strand_id
1 'polypeptide(L)'
;MRDIKKIFNRIESIVLALSVIGVFFLIMQLGFIKDMEMPAFYDDYAYNFESESIKRRQVGYIVFEKNGKEIEEFFIKVKGKGKYNFNENDELILKVINGDVIELDNTLCNDKAILKVVGVSKNVEEPNLNDIFTINEGIKTLLKVKLK
;
A
#
# COMPACT_ATOMS: atom_id res chain seq x y z
N MET A 1 49.78 -18.82 -32.92
CA MET A 1 48.73 -17.90 -33.45
C MET A 1 47.42 -18.58 -33.85
N ARG A 2 47.43 -19.82 -34.38
CA ARG A 2 46.21 -20.52 -34.85
C ARG A 2 45.22 -20.90 -33.74
N ASP A 3 45.72 -21.25 -32.56
CA ASP A 3 44.89 -21.72 -31.44
C ASP A 3 44.17 -20.57 -30.72
N ILE A 4 44.83 -19.42 -30.59
CA ILE A 4 44.21 -18.20 -30.04
C ILE A 4 43.02 -17.77 -30.91
N LYS A 5 43.18 -17.79 -32.24
CA LYS A 5 42.08 -17.45 -33.17
C LYS A 5 40.91 -18.43 -33.08
N LYS A 6 41.18 -19.72 -32.87
CA LYS A 6 40.12 -20.73 -32.63
C LYS A 6 39.39 -20.50 -31.31
N ILE A 7 40.11 -20.11 -30.26
CA ILE A 7 39.54 -19.79 -28.94
C ILE A 7 38.66 -18.55 -29.04
N PHE A 8 39.14 -17.48 -29.69
CA PHE A 8 38.36 -16.26 -29.91
C PHE A 8 37.07 -16.52 -30.69
N ASN A 9 37.12 -17.29 -31.78
CA ASN A 9 35.92 -17.62 -32.55
C ASN A 9 34.91 -18.45 -31.74
N ARG A 10 35.37 -19.31 -30.81
CA ARG A 10 34.49 -20.05 -29.90
C ARG A 10 33.86 -19.12 -28.87
N ILE A 11 34.62 -18.21 -28.28
CA ILE A 11 34.12 -17.21 -27.33
C ILE A 11 33.08 -16.32 -28.02
N GLU A 12 33.39 -15.82 -29.21
CA GLU A 12 32.48 -15.00 -30.02
C GLU A 12 31.17 -15.74 -30.30
N SER A 13 31.25 -17.01 -30.71
CA SER A 13 30.06 -17.84 -30.95
C SER A 13 29.23 -18.05 -29.67
N ILE A 14 29.88 -18.23 -28.51
CA ILE A 14 29.20 -18.39 -27.21
C ILE A 14 28.52 -17.08 -26.80
N VAL A 15 29.21 -15.94 -26.94
CA VAL A 15 28.67 -14.62 -26.61
C VAL A 15 27.49 -14.29 -27.51
N LEU A 16 27.59 -14.58 -28.81
CA LEU A 16 26.50 -14.37 -29.76
C LEU A 16 25.30 -15.26 -29.42
N ALA A 17 25.52 -16.54 -29.11
CA ALA A 17 24.46 -17.45 -28.72
C ALA A 17 23.77 -17.00 -27.41
N LEU A 18 24.54 -16.59 -26.41
CA LEU A 18 24.01 -16.04 -25.16
C LEU A 18 23.22 -14.75 -25.37
N SER A 19 23.66 -13.91 -26.31
CA SER A 19 22.96 -12.65 -26.64
C SER A 19 21.59 -12.94 -27.26
N VAL A 20 21.53 -13.89 -28.21
CA VAL A 20 20.26 -14.30 -28.84
C VAL A 20 19.32 -14.95 -27.82
N ILE A 21 19.84 -15.84 -26.96
CA ILE A 21 19.07 -16.49 -25.90
C ILE A 21 18.56 -15.44 -24.89
N GLY A 22 19.38 -14.46 -24.53
CA GLY A 22 19.01 -13.38 -23.62
C GLY A 22 17.85 -12.53 -24.17
N VAL A 23 17.90 -12.16 -25.45
CA VAL A 23 16.80 -11.43 -26.11
C VAL A 23 15.53 -12.28 -26.13
N PHE A 24 15.64 -13.58 -26.41
CA PHE A 24 14.49 -14.49 -26.39
C PHE A 24 13.87 -14.59 -24.98
N PHE A 25 14.69 -14.65 -23.94
CA PHE A 25 14.23 -14.61 -22.55
C PHE A 25 13.49 -13.29 -22.21
N LEU A 26 13.99 -12.14 -22.69
CA LEU A 26 13.31 -10.85 -22.48
C LEU A 26 11.94 -10.80 -23.18
N ILE A 27 11.84 -11.33 -24.40
CA ILE A 27 10.57 -11.41 -25.14
C ILE A 27 9.59 -12.37 -24.45
N MET A 28 10.09 -13.50 -23.94
CA MET A 28 9.29 -14.47 -23.18
C MET A 28 8.76 -13.84 -21.89
N GLN A 29 9.58 -13.08 -21.16
CA GLN A 29 9.13 -12.32 -19.98
C GLN A 29 8.02 -11.31 -20.32
N LEU A 30 8.09 -10.61 -21.45
CA LEU A 30 7.02 -9.70 -21.89
C LEU A 30 5.68 -10.43 -22.13
N GLY A 31 5.72 -11.67 -22.62
CA GLY A 31 4.53 -12.51 -22.78
C GLY A 31 3.90 -12.91 -21.44
N PHE A 32 4.74 -13.25 -20.45
CA PHE A 32 4.26 -13.53 -19.10
C PHE A 32 3.81 -12.29 -18.32
N ILE A 33 4.38 -11.11 -18.58
CA ILE A 33 3.95 -9.84 -17.95
C ILE A 33 2.54 -9.43 -18.42
N LYS A 34 2.06 -9.92 -19.57
CA LYS A 34 0.75 -9.57 -20.11
C LYS A 34 -0.41 -10.36 -19.49
N ASP A 35 -0.15 -11.59 -19.06
CA ASP A 35 -1.14 -12.51 -18.46
C ASP A 35 -0.89 -12.80 -16.98
N MET A 36 0.28 -12.43 -16.45
CA MET A 36 0.32 -12.01 -15.06
C MET A 36 -0.46 -10.70 -15.03
N GLU A 37 -1.65 -10.69 -14.43
CA GLU A 37 -1.97 -9.57 -13.56
C GLU A 37 -0.68 -9.31 -12.80
N MET A 38 0.06 -8.26 -13.18
CA MET A 38 1.10 -7.74 -12.34
C MET A 38 0.37 -7.61 -11.00
N PRO A 39 0.72 -8.35 -9.92
CA PRO A 39 0.61 -7.70 -8.64
C PRO A 39 1.53 -6.53 -8.87
N ALA A 40 0.95 -5.39 -9.24
CA ALA A 40 1.67 -4.17 -9.23
C ALA A 40 2.05 -4.10 -7.76
N PHE A 41 3.30 -4.49 -7.48
CA PHE A 41 4.12 -3.83 -6.52
C PHE A 41 4.26 -2.37 -6.99
N TYR A 42 3.13 -1.66 -7.16
CA TYR A 42 2.95 -0.44 -6.40
C TYR A 42 3.20 -0.91 -4.99
N ASP A 43 4.42 -0.63 -4.52
CA ASP A 43 4.69 -0.57 -3.11
C ASP A 43 3.58 0.28 -2.50
N ASP A 44 2.52 -0.42 -2.11
CA ASP A 44 1.66 -0.04 -1.04
C ASP A 44 2.64 0.31 0.07
N TYR A 45 2.79 1.61 0.33
CA TYR A 45 3.46 2.13 1.51
C TYR A 45 2.69 1.71 2.79
N ALA A 46 2.01 0.55 2.78
CA ALA A 46 1.89 -0.39 3.88
C ALA A 46 3.27 -0.72 4.43
N TYR A 47 3.78 0.23 5.21
CA TYR A 47 4.55 0.04 6.42
C TYR A 47 4.81 -1.44 6.74
N ASN A 48 5.89 -1.99 6.15
CA ASN A 48 6.51 -3.22 6.58
C ASN A 48 7.06 -2.98 8.00
N PHE A 49 6.19 -3.06 9.00
CA PHE A 49 6.63 -3.18 10.38
C PHE A 49 7.09 -4.62 10.57
N GLU A 50 8.40 -4.79 10.47
CA GLU A 50 9.19 -5.87 11.07
C GLU A 50 8.39 -7.11 11.48
N SER A 51 8.37 -8.06 10.55
CA SER A 51 8.38 -9.48 10.86
C SER A 51 9.45 -9.76 11.92
N GLU A 52 9.04 -9.79 13.20
CA GLU A 52 9.54 -10.72 14.25
C GLU A 52 9.02 -10.43 15.67
N SER A 53 8.25 -9.35 15.90
CA SER A 53 7.77 -9.00 17.26
C SER A 53 6.25 -8.99 17.48
N ILE A 54 5.43 -9.45 16.53
CA ILE A 54 3.98 -9.71 16.77
C ILE A 54 3.82 -11.02 17.58
N LYS A 55 4.39 -11.04 18.78
CA LYS A 55 3.92 -11.94 19.84
C LYS A 55 2.54 -11.43 20.28
N ARG A 56 1.49 -12.15 19.87
CA ARG A 56 0.14 -12.15 20.48
C ARG A 56 -0.50 -10.78 20.76
N ARG A 57 -0.26 -9.74 19.96
CA ARG A 57 -1.06 -8.51 20.09
C ARG A 57 -2.39 -8.72 19.38
N GLN A 58 -3.49 -8.53 20.09
CA GLN A 58 -4.82 -8.49 19.47
C GLN A 58 -4.84 -7.40 18.41
N VAL A 59 -5.41 -7.72 17.25
CA VAL A 59 -5.56 -6.80 16.11
C VAL A 59 -7.04 -6.55 15.86
N GLY A 60 -7.39 -5.32 15.54
CA GLY A 60 -8.72 -4.91 15.10
C GLY A 60 -8.70 -4.39 13.67
N TYR A 61 -9.89 -4.24 13.09
CA TYR A 61 -10.11 -3.65 11.78
C TYR A 61 -11.17 -2.56 11.87
N ILE A 62 -10.91 -1.41 11.25
CA ILE A 62 -11.84 -0.30 11.11
C ILE A 62 -11.97 0.03 9.63
N VAL A 63 -13.19 0.24 9.16
CA VAL A 63 -13.49 0.66 7.79
C VAL A 63 -14.04 2.07 7.82
N PHE A 64 -13.35 2.98 7.15
CA PHE A 64 -13.77 4.36 6.94
C PHE A 64 -14.33 4.51 5.52
N GLU A 65 -15.37 5.31 5.38
CA GLU A 65 -15.96 5.73 4.10
C GLU A 65 -15.87 7.25 3.99
N LYS A 66 -15.53 7.76 2.81
CA LYS A 66 -15.65 9.20 2.53
C LYS A 66 -17.12 9.57 2.40
N ASN A 67 -17.55 10.61 3.08
CA ASN A 67 -18.93 11.06 3.03
C ASN A 67 -19.03 12.46 2.41
N GLY A 68 -19.03 12.56 1.08
CA GLY A 68 -19.14 13.82 0.35
C GLY A 68 -18.89 13.64 -1.15
N LYS A 69 -19.54 14.45 -2.00
CA LYS A 69 -19.57 14.24 -3.45
C LYS A 69 -18.30 14.64 -4.21
N GLU A 70 -17.40 15.41 -3.60
CA GLU A 70 -16.21 15.98 -4.27
C GLU A 70 -15.08 16.19 -3.26
N ILE A 71 -14.70 15.15 -2.52
CA ILE A 71 -13.60 15.29 -1.57
C ILE A 71 -12.27 15.04 -2.29
N GLU A 72 -11.46 16.09 -2.45
CA GLU A 72 -10.08 16.02 -2.95
C GLU A 72 -9.20 15.11 -2.07
N GLU A 73 -7.98 14.82 -2.53
CA GLU A 73 -7.06 13.89 -1.87
C GLU A 73 -6.68 14.34 -0.44
N PHE A 74 -7.35 13.78 0.56
CA PHE A 74 -6.90 13.77 1.95
C PHE A 74 -6.35 12.40 2.33
N PHE A 75 -5.41 12.39 3.26
CA PHE A 75 -4.74 11.15 3.69
C PHE A 75 -5.04 10.84 5.14
N ILE A 76 -5.18 9.56 5.44
CA ILE A 76 -5.15 9.08 6.82
C ILE A 76 -3.71 8.72 7.21
N LYS A 77 -3.35 9.06 8.44
CA LYS A 77 -2.09 8.68 9.10
C LYS A 77 -2.40 7.86 10.34
N VAL A 78 -1.57 6.85 10.62
CA VAL A 78 -1.65 6.05 11.85
C VAL A 78 -0.33 6.24 12.61
N LYS A 79 -0.41 6.76 13.84
CA LYS A 79 0.73 7.16 14.67
C LYS A 79 1.68 8.15 13.97
N GLY A 80 1.12 9.14 13.26
CA GLY A 80 1.92 10.10 12.49
C GLY A 80 2.70 9.49 11.33
N LYS A 81 2.46 8.22 10.97
CA LYS A 81 3.13 7.50 9.88
C LYS A 81 2.12 6.98 8.85
N GLY A 82 2.63 6.76 7.64
CA GLY A 82 1.85 6.25 6.51
C GLY A 82 0.97 7.31 5.86
N LYS A 83 0.61 7.08 4.60
CA LYS A 83 -0.47 7.77 3.90
C LYS A 83 -1.37 6.69 3.34
N TYR A 84 -2.53 6.50 3.96
CA TYR A 84 -3.48 5.48 3.54
C TYR A 84 -4.48 6.10 2.56
N ASN A 85 -4.70 5.40 1.44
CA ASN A 85 -5.60 5.81 0.38
C ASN A 85 -6.90 5.03 0.41
N PHE A 86 -7.97 5.66 -0.04
CA PHE A 86 -9.27 5.02 -0.22
C PHE A 86 -9.29 4.21 -1.52
N ASN A 87 -10.08 3.14 -1.54
CA ASN A 87 -10.30 2.31 -2.71
C ASN A 87 -11.31 2.95 -3.70
N GLU A 88 -11.64 2.24 -4.77
CA GLU A 88 -12.60 2.67 -5.80
C GLU A 88 -14.03 2.88 -5.28
N ASN A 89 -14.36 2.32 -4.10
CA ASN A 89 -15.65 2.50 -3.43
C ASN A 89 -15.59 3.61 -2.37
N ASP A 90 -14.54 4.44 -2.35
CA ASP A 90 -14.31 5.46 -1.32
C ASP A 90 -14.23 4.90 0.11
N GLU A 91 -13.81 3.64 0.25
CA GLU A 91 -13.59 2.97 1.52
C GLU A 91 -12.10 2.77 1.82
N LEU A 92 -11.73 2.86 3.09
CA LEU A 92 -10.39 2.60 3.60
C LEU A 92 -10.47 1.60 4.76
N ILE A 93 -9.80 0.47 4.61
CA ILE A 93 -9.71 -0.57 5.64
C ILE A 93 -8.39 -0.42 6.39
N LEU A 94 -8.45 -0.17 7.69
CA LEU A 94 -7.27 -0.04 8.55
C LEU A 94 -7.18 -1.21 9.52
N LYS A 95 -6.02 -1.88 9.48
CA LYS A 95 -5.61 -2.80 10.53
C LYS A 95 -4.99 -2.00 11.68
N VAL A 96 -5.53 -2.18 12.88
CA VAL A 96 -5.16 -1.38 14.05
C VAL A 96 -4.84 -2.25 15.26
N ILE A 97 -4.01 -1.72 16.16
CA ILE A 97 -3.75 -2.29 17.49
C ILE A 97 -4.17 -1.31 18.58
N ASN A 98 -4.30 -1.82 19.80
CA ASN A 98 -4.69 -1.01 20.94
C ASN A 98 -3.74 0.17 21.14
N GLY A 99 -4.31 1.37 21.26
CA GLY A 99 -3.58 2.63 21.44
C GLY A 99 -3.09 3.30 20.15
N ASP A 100 -3.38 2.76 18.97
CA ASP A 100 -3.11 3.44 17.70
C ASP A 100 -3.84 4.78 17.64
N VAL A 101 -3.16 5.82 17.16
CA VAL A 101 -3.74 7.15 16.97
C VAL A 101 -3.98 7.34 15.49
N ILE A 102 -5.23 7.63 15.10
CA ILE A 102 -5.61 7.86 13.71
C ILE A 102 -5.78 9.36 13.50
N GLU A 103 -5.15 9.89 12.46
CA GLU A 103 -5.13 11.31 12.13
C GLU A 103 -5.56 11.50 10.68
N LEU A 104 -6.29 12.57 10.41
CA LEU A 104 -6.63 13.02 9.07
C LEU A 104 -5.76 14.23 8.73
N ASP A 105 -5.07 14.13 7.59
CA ASP A 105 -4.32 15.22 7.00
C ASP A 105 -5.07 15.78 5.79
N ASN A 106 -5.65 16.97 5.98
CA ASN A 106 -6.36 17.76 4.96
C ASN A 106 -5.55 19.01 4.59
N THR A 107 -4.22 18.96 4.65
CA THR A 107 -3.37 20.14 4.34
C THR A 107 -3.32 20.50 2.86
N LEU A 108 -3.69 19.57 1.96
CA LEU A 108 -3.66 19.77 0.51
C LEU A 108 -5.02 20.17 -0.08
N CYS A 109 -6.08 20.18 0.73
CA CYS A 109 -7.45 20.43 0.31
C CYS A 109 -8.03 21.59 1.11
N ASN A 110 -8.71 22.51 0.43
CA ASN A 110 -9.39 23.64 1.07
C ASN A 110 -10.84 23.30 1.45
N ASP A 111 -11.34 22.16 0.97
CA ASP A 111 -12.69 21.69 1.26
C ASP A 111 -12.77 20.80 2.49
N LYS A 112 -13.96 20.80 3.08
CA LYS A 112 -14.29 20.03 4.27
C LYS A 112 -14.25 18.52 3.98
N ALA A 113 -13.31 17.81 4.60
CA ALA A 113 -13.29 16.35 4.57
C ALA A 113 -14.19 15.76 5.68
N ILE A 114 -15.05 14.84 5.27
CA ILE A 114 -15.97 14.11 6.16
C ILE A 114 -15.70 12.61 6.01
N LEU A 115 -15.45 11.97 7.14
CA LEU A 115 -15.23 10.53 7.24
C LEU A 115 -16.29 9.90 8.11
N LYS A 116 -16.75 8.72 7.71
CA LYS A 116 -17.66 7.93 8.50
C LYS A 116 -17.07 6.55 8.77
N VAL A 117 -17.21 6.05 9.99
CA VAL A 117 -16.91 4.65 10.31
C VAL A 117 -18.07 3.78 9.85
N VAL A 118 -17.85 2.95 8.83
CA VAL A 118 -18.88 2.05 8.26
C VAL A 118 -18.67 0.58 8.62
N GLY A 119 -17.52 0.24 9.20
CA GLY A 119 -17.23 -1.11 9.66
C GLY A 119 -16.27 -1.09 10.85
N VAL A 120 -16.52 -1.95 11.83
CA VAL A 120 -15.66 -2.12 13.00
C VAL A 120 -15.64 -3.59 13.40
N SER A 121 -14.46 -4.17 13.60
CA SER A 121 -14.32 -5.55 14.08
C SER A 121 -14.85 -5.70 15.51
N LYS A 122 -15.42 -6.86 15.85
CA LYS A 122 -16.09 -7.12 17.14
C LYS A 122 -15.24 -6.86 18.40
N ASN A 123 -13.92 -6.93 18.28
CA ASN A 123 -12.95 -6.74 19.36
C ASN A 123 -12.40 -5.30 19.46
N VAL A 124 -12.89 -4.37 18.64
CA VAL A 124 -12.64 -2.94 18.82
C VAL A 124 -13.76 -2.38 19.70
N GLU A 125 -13.36 -1.60 20.70
CA GLU A 125 -14.24 -0.86 21.62
C GLU A 125 -14.40 0.59 21.15
N GLU A 126 -13.32 1.21 20.67
CA GLU A 126 -13.33 2.55 20.07
C GLU A 126 -12.50 2.55 18.77
N PRO A 127 -13.00 3.10 17.65
CA PRO A 127 -14.26 3.85 17.49
C PRO A 127 -15.52 2.99 17.38
N ASN A 128 -16.67 3.65 17.45
CA ASN A 128 -17.98 3.04 17.24
C ASN A 128 -18.40 3.08 15.76
N LEU A 129 -19.27 2.14 15.39
CA LEU A 129 -19.93 2.15 14.09
C LEU A 129 -20.76 3.43 13.93
N ASN A 130 -20.68 4.06 12.74
CA ASN A 130 -21.30 5.32 12.38
C ASN A 130 -20.71 6.58 13.04
N ASP A 131 -19.57 6.50 13.71
CA ASP A 131 -18.85 7.70 14.12
C ASP A 131 -18.50 8.55 12.88
N ILE A 132 -18.77 9.86 12.96
CA ILE A 132 -18.51 10.81 11.87
C ILE A 132 -17.44 11.79 12.33
N PHE A 133 -16.39 11.91 11.53
CA PHE A 133 -15.31 12.85 11.72
C PHE A 133 -15.35 13.91 10.64
N THR A 134 -15.02 15.13 11.05
CA THR A 134 -15.02 16.29 10.17
C THR A 134 -13.79 17.13 10.45
N ILE A 135 -13.16 17.57 9.37
CA ILE A 135 -12.06 18.53 9.36
C ILE A 135 -12.28 19.51 8.21
N ASN A 136 -11.87 20.76 8.42
CA ASN A 136 -11.92 21.78 7.38
C ASN A 136 -10.54 21.91 6.73
N GLU A 137 -9.51 22.23 7.52
CA GLU A 137 -8.14 22.41 7.03
C GLU A 137 -7.14 21.86 8.06
N GLY A 138 -5.97 21.44 7.58
CA GLY A 138 -4.84 21.04 8.43
C GLY A 138 -4.85 19.57 8.84
N ILE A 139 -4.18 19.27 9.96
CA ILE A 139 -4.04 17.91 10.50
C ILE A 139 -4.84 17.80 11.79
N LYS A 140 -5.69 16.79 11.91
CA LYS A 140 -6.50 16.55 13.11
C LYS A 140 -6.44 15.09 13.54
N THR A 141 -6.17 14.87 14.82
CA THR A 141 -6.38 13.56 15.43
C THR A 141 -7.86 13.23 15.45
N LEU A 142 -8.25 12.15 14.78
CA LEU A 142 -9.63 11.69 14.74
C LEU A 142 -9.98 10.94 16.02
N LEU A 143 -9.13 9.97 16.38
CA LEU A 143 -9.40 9.08 17.49
C LEU A 143 -8.14 8.32 17.94
N LYS A 144 -8.24 7.71 19.12
CA LYS A 144 -7.31 6.70 19.61
C LYS A 144 -8.05 5.36 19.67
N VAL A 145 -7.48 4.34 19.05
CA VAL A 145 -8.08 3.00 18.98
C VAL A 145 -8.02 2.34 20.34
N LYS A 146 -9.14 1.76 20.76
CA LYS A 146 -9.23 0.91 21.94
C LYS A 146 -9.73 -0.47 21.55
N LEU A 147 -8.99 -1.51 21.89
CA LEU A 147 -9.43 -2.91 21.74
C LEU A 147 -9.97 -3.44 23.08
N LYS A 148 -10.85 -4.44 22.99
CA LYS A 148 -11.43 -5.16 24.14
C LYS A 148 -10.44 -6.07 24.86
#